data_AF-A0A974S7P1-F1
#
_entry.id   AF-A0A974S7P1-F1
#
_cell.length_a   1.000
_cell.length_b   1.000
_cell.length_c   1.000
_cell.angle_alpha   90.00
_cell.angle_beta   90.00
_cell.angle_gamma   90.00
#
_symmetry.space_group_name_H-M   'P 1'
#
loop_
_entity.id
_entity.type
_entity.pdbx_description
1 polymer ?
#
loop_
_entity_poly.entity_id
_entity_poly.type
_entity_poly.pdbx_seq_one_letter_code
_entity_poly.pdbx_strand_id
1 'polypeptide(L)'
;MRSAGLLILFDVMHQADTGGAFPPVGQVELSVAAIARHYDVSRSHVLSVLRDIEAAGWIEKGPRDGVWILLPALQADIRIFYGITYLGLIRATEMAFERLEAKKAG
;
A
#
# COMPACT_ATOMS: atom_id res chain seq x y z
N MET A 1 -4.29 -4.94 -14.87
CA MET A 1 -4.50 -5.79 -13.67
C MET A 1 -3.15 -6.13 -13.04
N ARG A 2 -2.74 -5.34 -12.03
CA ARG A 2 -1.68 -5.54 -11.02
C ARG A 2 -1.50 -4.24 -10.21
N SER A 3 -1.67 -3.09 -10.87
CA SER A 3 -1.57 -1.75 -10.26
C SER A 3 -2.67 -1.45 -9.23
N ALA A 4 -3.90 -1.97 -9.44
CA ALA A 4 -5.02 -1.72 -8.53
C ALA A 4 -4.81 -2.33 -7.14
N GLY A 5 -4.09 -3.46 -7.02
CA GLY A 5 -3.89 -4.13 -5.73
C GLY A 5 -3.09 -3.27 -4.73
N LEU A 6 -2.03 -2.61 -5.22
CA LEU A 6 -1.24 -1.70 -4.40
C LEU A 6 -2.04 -0.45 -4.00
N LEU A 7 -2.84 0.09 -4.93
CA LEU A 7 -3.71 1.25 -4.64
C LEU A 7 -4.80 0.90 -3.63
N ILE A 8 -5.44 -0.26 -3.77
CA ILE A 8 -6.41 -0.79 -2.80
C ILE A 8 -5.75 -0.96 -1.44
N LEU A 9 -4.52 -1.50 -1.37
CA LEU A 9 -3.78 -1.61 -0.11
C LEU A 9 -3.52 -0.24 0.53
N PHE A 10 -3.15 0.77 -0.27
CA PHE A 10 -2.98 2.14 0.24
C PHE A 10 -4.29 2.73 0.78
N ASP A 11 -5.41 2.51 0.09
CA ASP A 11 -6.73 2.96 0.55
C ASP A 11 -7.16 2.26 1.84
N VAL A 12 -6.90 0.96 1.96
CA VAL A 12 -7.11 0.20 3.21
C VAL A 12 -6.31 0.80 4.37
N MET A 13 -5.03 1.09 4.16
CA MET A 13 -4.20 1.72 5.19
C MET A 13 -4.64 3.15 5.50
N HIS A 14 -5.12 3.90 4.52
CA HIS A 14 -5.59 5.26 4.75
C HIS A 14 -6.91 5.31 5.52
N GLN A 15 -7.85 4.40 5.22
CA GLN A 15 -9.11 4.25 5.97
C GLN A 15 -8.91 3.76 7.40
N ALA A 16 -7.81 3.05 7.64
CA ALA A 16 -7.42 2.59 8.97
C ALA A 16 -6.70 3.66 9.81
N ASP A 17 -6.28 4.78 9.21
CA ASP A 17 -5.57 5.84 9.91
C ASP A 17 -6.54 6.68 10.75
N THR A 18 -6.43 6.57 12.07
CA THR A 18 -7.20 7.36 13.03
C THR A 18 -6.45 8.61 13.52
N GLY A 19 -5.45 9.07 12.75
CA GLY A 19 -4.54 10.17 13.12
C GLY A 19 -3.33 9.68 13.93
N GLY A 20 -2.99 8.40 13.77
CA GLY A 20 -1.94 7.71 14.52
C GLY A 20 -0.64 7.58 13.73
N ALA A 21 0.16 6.55 14.03
CA ALA A 21 1.36 6.25 13.26
C ALA A 21 1.00 5.51 11.96
N PHE A 22 1.46 6.03 10.82
CA PHE A 22 1.40 5.32 9.54
C PHE A 22 2.62 4.40 9.36
N PRO A 23 2.46 3.17 8.85
CA PRO A 23 1.20 2.47 8.57
C PRO A 23 0.46 2.07 9.85
N PRO A 24 -0.89 2.13 9.86
CA PRO A 24 -1.71 1.79 11.02
C PRO A 24 -1.79 0.28 11.26
N VAL A 25 -2.12 -0.10 12.50
CA VAL A 25 -2.43 -1.47 12.92
C VAL A 25 -3.78 -1.46 13.65
N GLY A 26 -4.49 -2.59 13.62
CA GLY A 26 -5.78 -2.73 14.32
C GLY A 26 -6.98 -2.78 13.38
N GLN A 27 -8.18 -2.57 13.93
CA GLN A 27 -9.43 -2.76 13.21
C GLN A 27 -9.68 -1.65 12.18
N VAL A 28 -10.15 -2.03 11.00
CA VAL A 28 -10.62 -1.15 9.94
C VAL A 28 -11.96 -1.66 9.40
N GLU A 29 -12.88 -0.73 9.16
CA GLU A 29 -14.12 -1.03 8.43
C GLU A 29 -13.89 -0.78 6.94
N LEU A 30 -13.98 -1.84 6.13
CA LEU A 30 -13.76 -1.77 4.68
C LEU A 30 -15.04 -2.10 3.94
N SER A 31 -15.53 -1.14 3.15
CA SER A 31 -16.63 -1.38 2.23
C SER A 31 -16.11 -1.85 0.88
N VAL A 32 -16.19 -3.16 0.61
CA VAL A 32 -15.85 -3.76 -0.70
C VAL A 32 -16.57 -3.06 -1.85
N ALA A 33 -17.84 -2.67 -1.64
CA ALA A 33 -18.61 -1.95 -2.64
C ALA A 33 -18.10 -0.52 -2.87
N ALA A 34 -17.65 0.18 -1.83
CA ALA A 34 -17.06 1.51 -1.97
C ALA A 34 -15.72 1.44 -2.72
N ILE A 35 -14.84 0.51 -2.33
CA ILE A 35 -13.53 0.28 -2.98
C ILE A 35 -13.73 -0.07 -4.46
N ALA A 36 -14.65 -0.99 -4.75
CA ALA A 36 -14.98 -1.39 -6.13
C ALA A 36 -15.40 -0.20 -6.99
N ARG A 37 -16.27 0.69 -6.46
CA ARG A 37 -16.70 1.91 -7.16
C ARG A 37 -15.57 2.93 -7.31
N HIS A 38 -14.75 3.12 -6.28
CA HIS A 38 -13.67 4.11 -6.30
C HIS A 38 -12.63 3.78 -7.37
N TYR A 39 -12.29 2.49 -7.53
CA TYR A 39 -11.29 2.02 -8.48
C TYR A 39 -11.86 1.55 -9.83
N ASP A 40 -13.17 1.67 -10.04
CA ASP A 40 -13.88 1.17 -11.22
C ASP A 40 -13.55 -0.31 -11.54
N VAL A 41 -13.60 -1.16 -10.51
CA VAL A 41 -13.34 -2.60 -10.61
C VAL A 41 -14.51 -3.43 -10.08
N SER A 42 -14.56 -4.70 -10.44
CA SER A 42 -15.58 -5.60 -9.89
C SER A 42 -15.36 -5.87 -8.40
N ARG A 43 -16.45 -6.14 -7.67
CA ARG A 43 -16.36 -6.58 -6.25
C ARG A 43 -15.55 -7.86 -6.10
N SER A 44 -15.66 -8.78 -7.07
CA SER A 44 -14.88 -10.01 -7.08
C SER A 44 -13.38 -9.76 -7.20
N HIS A 45 -12.96 -8.72 -7.92
CA HIS A 45 -11.55 -8.31 -7.99
C HIS A 45 -11.05 -7.80 -6.64
N VAL A 46 -11.83 -6.93 -5.97
CA VAL A 46 -11.48 -6.43 -4.62
C VAL A 46 -11.37 -7.58 -3.62
N LEU A 47 -12.33 -8.51 -3.62
CA LEU A 47 -12.29 -9.68 -2.74
C LEU A 47 -11.09 -10.60 -3.03
N SER A 48 -10.68 -10.72 -4.29
CA SER A 48 -9.46 -11.46 -4.64
C SER A 48 -8.23 -10.80 -4.05
N VAL A 49 -8.11 -9.47 -4.18
CA VAL A 49 -6.99 -8.71 -3.61
C VAL A 49 -6.96 -8.83 -2.09
N LEU A 50 -8.10 -8.70 -1.41
CA LEU A 50 -8.17 -8.88 0.05
C LEU A 50 -7.73 -10.28 0.48
N ARG A 51 -8.09 -11.32 -0.30
CA ARG A 51 -7.64 -12.69 -0.05
C ARG A 51 -6.12 -12.84 -0.23
N ASP A 52 -5.55 -12.20 -1.24
CA ASP A 52 -4.10 -12.24 -1.48
C ASP A 52 -3.34 -11.52 -0.33
N ILE A 53 -3.87 -10.40 0.15
CA ILE A 53 -3.32 -9.64 1.29
C ILE A 53 -3.46 -10.44 2.60
N GLU A 54 -4.60 -11.12 2.81
CA GLU A 54 -4.82 -12.03 3.94
C GLU A 54 -3.82 -13.21 3.89
N ALA A 55 -3.63 -13.82 2.73
CA ALA A 55 -2.66 -14.90 2.53
C ALA A 55 -1.21 -14.46 2.74
N ALA A 56 -0.89 -13.19 2.50
CA ALA A 56 0.41 -12.59 2.83
C ALA A 56 0.60 -12.32 4.33
N GLY A 57 -0.43 -12.51 5.16
CA GLY A 57 -0.38 -12.26 6.60
C GLY A 57 -0.42 -10.77 6.98
N TRP A 58 -0.93 -9.92 6.08
CA TRP A 58 -1.02 -8.47 6.30
C TRP A 58 -2.33 -8.03 6.93
N ILE A 59 -3.41 -8.78 6.69
CA ILE A 59 -4.72 -8.56 7.29
C ILE A 59 -5.33 -9.89 7.74
N GLU A 60 -6.31 -9.82 8.62
CA GLU A 60 -7.21 -10.92 8.95
C GLU A 60 -8.65 -10.41 9.04
N LYS A 61 -9.63 -11.32 8.94
CA LYS A 61 -11.04 -10.97 9.14
C LYS A 61 -11.31 -10.61 10.60
N GLY A 62 -12.04 -9.52 10.78
CA GLY A 62 -12.49 -9.06 12.09
C GLY A 62 -13.74 -9.80 12.59
N PRO A 63 -14.28 -9.36 13.74
CA PRO A 63 -15.40 -10.05 14.43
C PRO A 63 -16.75 -9.93 13.71
N ARG A 64 -16.86 -9.07 12.68
CA ARG A 64 -18.09 -8.83 11.92
C ARG A 64 -17.76 -8.68 10.44
N ASP A 65 -18.74 -8.95 9.58
CA ASP A 65 -18.57 -8.78 8.13
C ASP A 65 -18.23 -7.32 7.79
N GLY A 66 -17.32 -7.13 6.82
CA GLY A 66 -16.78 -5.82 6.47
C GLY A 66 -15.74 -5.24 7.46
N VAL A 67 -15.51 -5.88 8.61
CA VAL A 67 -14.41 -5.51 9.53
C VAL A 67 -13.18 -6.37 9.23
N TRP A 68 -12.03 -5.72 9.11
CA TRP A 68 -10.73 -6.36 8.94
C TRP A 68 -9.77 -5.87 10.02
N ILE A 69 -8.73 -6.63 10.31
CA ILE A 69 -7.69 -6.27 11.26
C ILE A 69 -6.38 -6.18 10.47
N LEU A 70 -5.73 -5.01 10.48
CA LEU A 70 -4.39 -4.85 9.93
C LEU A 70 -3.35 -5.36 10.93
N LEU A 71 -2.47 -6.22 10.45
CA LEU A 71 -1.49 -6.92 11.26
C LEU A 71 -0.14 -6.17 11.26
N PRO A 72 0.68 -6.31 12.32
CA PRO A 72 2.00 -5.67 12.39
C PRO A 72 2.95 -6.02 11.24
N ALA A 73 2.79 -7.19 10.61
CA ALA A 73 3.57 -7.60 9.45
C ALA A 73 3.43 -6.63 8.28
N LEU A 74 2.22 -6.12 8.01
CA LEU A 74 1.98 -5.10 6.99
C LEU A 74 2.80 -3.84 7.28
N GLN A 75 2.83 -3.42 8.53
CA GLN A 75 3.57 -2.23 8.95
C GLN A 75 5.07 -2.38 8.69
N ALA A 76 5.63 -3.55 9.01
CA ALA A 76 7.03 -3.86 8.77
C ALA A 76 7.35 -3.85 7.27
N ASP A 77 6.55 -4.53 6.46
CA ASP A 77 6.79 -4.68 5.03
C ASP A 77 6.64 -3.37 4.27
N ILE A 78 5.66 -2.54 4.63
CA ILE A 78 5.49 -1.20 4.03
C ILE A 78 6.66 -0.28 4.39
N ARG A 79 7.21 -0.34 5.61
CA ARG A 79 8.42 0.42 5.95
C ARG A 79 9.61 0.01 5.09
N ILE A 80 9.77 -1.29 4.83
CA ILE A 80 10.81 -1.81 3.94
C ILE A 80 10.58 -1.31 2.51
N PHE A 81 9.35 -1.42 2.00
CA PHE A 81 8.98 -0.94 0.66
C PHE A 81 9.33 0.54 0.47
N TYR A 82 8.95 1.41 1.40
CA TYR A 82 9.28 2.83 1.34
C TYR A 82 10.79 3.08 1.47
N GLY A 83 11.47 2.37 2.37
CA GLY A 83 12.92 2.48 2.52
C GLY A 83 13.66 2.18 1.22
N ILE A 84 13.33 1.07 0.57
CA ILE A 84 13.91 0.68 -0.73
C ILE A 84 13.57 1.72 -1.80
N THR A 85 12.31 2.17 -1.87
CA THR A 85 11.86 3.13 -2.89
C THR A 85 12.60 4.46 -2.76
N TYR A 86 12.74 4.99 -1.55
CA TYR A 86 13.44 6.26 -1.32
C TYR A 86 14.94 6.16 -1.57
N LEU A 87 15.59 5.08 -1.12
CA LEU A 87 17.02 4.86 -1.41
C LEU A 87 17.27 4.78 -2.93
N GLY A 88 16.42 4.04 -3.65
CA GLY A 88 16.51 3.95 -5.11
C GLY A 88 16.32 5.31 -5.79
N LEU A 89 15.34 6.11 -5.33
CA LEU A 89 15.07 7.43 -5.88
C LEU A 89 16.21 8.41 -5.65
N ILE A 90 16.78 8.43 -4.43
CA ILE A 90 17.94 9.26 -4.10
C ILE A 90 19.11 8.90 -5.02
N ARG A 91 19.42 7.61 -5.14
CA ARG A 91 20.54 7.16 -5.97
C ARG A 91 20.34 7.52 -7.45
N ALA A 92 19.13 7.34 -7.97
CA ALA A 92 18.81 7.72 -9.35
C ALA A 92 18.96 9.24 -9.56
N THR A 93 18.58 10.04 -8.57
CA THR A 93 18.68 11.50 -8.60
C THR A 93 20.14 11.95 -8.61
N GLU A 94 20.98 11.39 -7.74
CA GLU A 94 22.44 11.65 -7.71
C GLU A 94 23.09 11.34 -9.07
N MET A 95 22.81 10.16 -9.64
CA MET A 95 23.33 9.78 -10.95
C MET A 95 22.88 10.71 -12.07
N ALA A 96 21.65 11.23 -11.99
CA ALA A 96 21.15 12.20 -12.96
C ALA A 96 21.90 13.54 -12.86
N PHE A 97 22.14 14.03 -11.64
CA PHE A 97 22.92 15.25 -11.41
C PHE A 97 24.36 15.11 -11.90
N GLU A 98 25.05 14.01 -11.58
CA GLU A 98 26.41 13.73 -12.05
C GLU A 98 26.50 13.80 -13.58
N ARG A 99 25.53 13.21 -14.29
CA ARG A 99 25.47 13.22 -15.77
C ARG A 99 25.20 14.62 -16.34
N LEU A 100 24.38 15.42 -15.67
CA LEU A 100 24.09 16.79 -16.10
C LEU A 100 25.31 17.69 -15.95
N GLU A 101 26.03 17.59 -14.83
CA GLU A 101 27.26 18.36 -14.60
C GLU A 101 28.37 17.95 -15.56
N ALA A 102 28.55 16.64 -15.82
CA ALA A 102 29.50 16.16 -16.84
C ALA A 102 29.19 16.72 -18.24
N LYS A 103 27.91 16.86 -18.60
CA LYS A 103 27.49 17.44 -19.88
C LYS A 103 27.69 18.96 -19.97
N LYS A 104 27.72 19.68 -18.84
CA LYS A 104 28.02 21.13 -18.82
C LYS A 104 29.51 21.43 -18.90
N ALA A 105 30.35 20.48 -18.47
CA ALA A 105 31.79 20.63 -18.40
C ALA A 105 32.55 20.22 -19.67
N GLY A 106 31.88 19.56 -20.63
CA GLY A 106 32.42 19.18 -21.94
C GLY A 106 31.73 19.92 -23.08
#